data_AF-A0A8C9YGK9-F1
#
_entry.id   AF-A0A8C9YGK9-F1
#
_cell.length_a   1.000
_cell.length_b   1.000
_cell.length_c   1.000
_cell.angle_alpha   90.00
_cell.angle_beta   90.00
_cell.angle_gamma   90.00
#
_symmetry.space_group_name_H-M   'P 1'
#
loop_
_entity.id
_entity.type
_entity.pdbx_description
1 polymer ?
#
loop_
_entity_poly.entity_id
_entity_poly.type
_entity_poly.pdbx_seq_one_letter_code
_entity_poly.pdbx_strand_id
1 'polypeptide(L)'
;MKYHLQHKKMLSSILFAAVGVVGAGYSVIVSAVAINHGPKCVVSINGTDKQWNTPFSDGDYLSNKTAWSTVCLEPAGVVSWHLSLFSVLLVIGIIQMALCAVQVVKGLLGCLCGDCCGGSDGA
;
A
#
# COMPACT_ATOMS: atom_id res chain seq x y z
N MET A 1 34.31 20.42 -5.01
CA MET A 1 33.84 19.12 -4.46
C MET A 1 32.38 19.14 -3.96
N LYS A 2 31.81 20.28 -3.53
CA LYS A 2 30.41 20.37 -3.06
C LYS A 2 29.35 20.04 -4.13
N TYR A 3 29.49 20.51 -5.37
CA TYR A 3 28.51 20.28 -6.45
C TYR A 3 28.37 18.80 -6.87
N HIS A 4 29.48 18.06 -6.95
CA HIS A 4 29.43 16.63 -7.29
C HIS A 4 28.74 15.77 -6.22
N LEU A 5 28.71 16.22 -4.95
CA LEU A 5 28.03 15.52 -3.86
C LEU A 5 26.53 15.85 -3.81
N GLN A 6 26.14 17.08 -4.20
CA GLN A 6 24.72 17.48 -4.33
C GLN A 6 24.03 16.74 -5.48
N HIS A 7 24.70 16.60 -6.63
CA HIS A 7 24.13 15.89 -7.79
C HIS A 7 23.84 14.40 -7.52
N LYS A 8 24.73 13.70 -6.78
CA LYS A 8 24.51 12.29 -6.40
C LYS A 8 23.35 12.11 -5.39
N LYS A 9 23.13 13.09 -4.49
CA LYS A 9 22.05 13.06 -3.50
C LYS A 9 20.67 13.30 -4.13
N MET A 10 20.60 14.22 -5.09
CA MET A 10 19.35 14.57 -5.78
C MET A 10 18.88 13.44 -6.73
N LEU A 11 19.79 12.83 -7.49
CA LEU A 11 19.46 11.68 -8.35
C LEU A 11 19.02 10.45 -7.56
N SER A 12 19.69 10.17 -6.43
CA SER A 12 19.31 9.07 -5.54
C SER A 12 17.89 9.28 -4.99
N SER A 13 17.56 10.50 -4.53
CA SER A 13 16.22 10.81 -4.01
C SER A 13 15.10 10.57 -5.04
N ILE A 14 15.31 10.97 -6.30
CA ILE A 14 14.34 10.77 -7.39
C ILE A 14 14.16 9.28 -7.71
N LEU A 15 15.25 8.51 -7.76
CA LEU A 15 15.20 7.07 -8.01
C LEU A 15 14.47 6.33 -6.87
N PHE A 16 14.78 6.67 -5.62
CA PHE A 16 14.08 6.12 -4.45
C PHE A 16 12.60 6.52 -4.43
N ALA A 17 12.26 7.74 -4.83
CA ALA A 17 10.87 8.18 -4.94
C ALA A 17 10.13 7.41 -6.05
N ALA A 18 10.73 7.22 -7.22
CA ALA A 18 10.12 6.47 -8.32
C ALA A 18 9.86 5.00 -7.95
N VAL A 19 10.88 4.31 -7.41
CA VAL A 19 10.75 2.93 -6.94
C VAL A 19 9.75 2.84 -5.78
N GLY A 20 9.76 3.82 -4.87
CA GLY A 20 8.81 3.92 -3.76
C GLY A 20 7.36 4.08 -4.23
N VAL A 21 7.10 4.91 -5.25
CA VAL A 21 5.76 5.10 -5.82
C VAL A 21 5.28 3.83 -6.53
N VAL A 22 6.13 3.18 -7.32
CA VAL A 22 5.77 1.93 -8.00
C VAL A 22 5.49 0.81 -6.98
N GLY A 23 6.36 0.65 -5.98
CA GLY A 23 6.18 -0.34 -4.93
C GLY A 23 4.94 -0.08 -4.07
N ALA A 24 4.72 1.17 -3.66
CA ALA A 24 3.54 1.56 -2.89
C ALA A 24 2.25 1.39 -3.71
N GLY A 25 2.26 1.78 -4.99
CA GLY A 25 1.12 1.58 -5.89
C GLY A 25 0.76 0.11 -6.06
N TYR A 26 1.74 -0.75 -6.32
CA TYR A 26 1.52 -2.21 -6.39
C TYR A 26 0.96 -2.76 -5.08
N SER A 27 1.56 -2.39 -3.94
CA SER A 27 1.12 -2.84 -2.61
C SER A 27 -0.32 -2.42 -2.30
N VAL A 28 -0.71 -1.18 -2.63
CA VAL A 28 -2.07 -0.67 -2.40
C VAL A 28 -3.08 -1.43 -3.26
N ILE A 29 -2.79 -1.66 -4.54
CA ILE A 29 -3.69 -2.40 -5.44
C ILE A 29 -3.87 -3.84 -4.95
N VAL A 30 -2.78 -4.55 -4.68
CA VAL A 30 -2.83 -5.94 -4.21
C VAL A 30 -3.54 -6.04 -2.86
N SER A 31 -3.28 -5.12 -1.93
CA SER A 31 -3.94 -5.10 -0.63
C SER A 31 -5.45 -4.88 -0.76
N ALA A 32 -5.89 -3.96 -1.63
CA ALA A 32 -7.30 -3.71 -1.87
C ALA A 32 -8.00 -4.93 -2.48
N VAL A 33 -7.38 -5.58 -3.47
CA VAL A 33 -7.92 -6.80 -4.10
C VAL A 33 -7.98 -7.96 -3.09
N ALA A 34 -6.94 -8.15 -2.27
CA ALA A 34 -6.89 -9.19 -1.24
C ALA A 34 -7.97 -8.99 -0.16
N ILE A 35 -8.27 -7.74 0.22
CA ILE A 35 -9.36 -7.41 1.15
C ILE A 35 -10.74 -7.69 0.52
N ASN A 36 -10.93 -7.50 -0.78
CA ASN A 36 -12.23 -7.79 -1.41
C ASN A 36 -12.49 -9.31 -1.53
N HIS A 37 -11.46 -10.10 -1.85
CA HIS A 37 -11.59 -11.55 -1.99
C HIS A 37 -11.52 -12.33 -0.67
N GLY A 38 -10.89 -11.78 0.37
CA GLY A 38 -10.73 -12.45 1.66
C GLY A 38 -9.83 -13.69 1.62
N PRO A 39 -9.53 -14.31 2.79
CA PRO A 39 -8.66 -15.47 2.87
C PRO A 39 -9.38 -16.78 2.55
N LYS A 40 -8.59 -17.80 2.17
CA LYS A 40 -9.05 -19.19 2.14
C LYS A 40 -9.25 -19.71 3.55
N CYS A 41 -10.36 -20.39 3.79
CA CYS A 41 -10.63 -21.06 5.06
C CYS A 41 -11.41 -22.36 4.82
N VAL A 42 -11.49 -23.18 5.86
CA VAL A 42 -12.29 -24.40 5.85
C VAL A 42 -13.75 -24.03 6.06
N VAL A 43 -14.57 -24.33 5.06
CA VAL A 43 -16.02 -24.18 5.11
C VAL A 43 -16.67 -25.56 5.20
N SER A 44 -17.79 -25.68 5.91
CA SER A 44 -18.58 -26.90 5.92
C SER A 44 -19.56 -26.89 4.75
N ILE A 45 -19.46 -27.87 3.86
CA ILE A 45 -20.42 -28.06 2.77
C ILE A 45 -21.32 -29.23 3.15
N ASN A 46 -22.63 -28.96 3.22
CA ASN A 46 -23.67 -29.93 3.61
C ASN A 46 -23.46 -30.58 4.99
N GLY A 47 -22.82 -29.87 5.93
CA GLY A 47 -22.72 -30.26 7.35
C GLY A 47 -21.80 -31.45 7.66
N THR A 48 -21.21 -32.09 6.64
CA THR A 48 -20.37 -33.29 6.80
C THR A 48 -19.01 -33.17 6.12
N ASP A 49 -18.93 -32.49 4.97
CA ASP A 49 -17.68 -32.34 4.23
C ASP A 49 -16.99 -31.00 4.53
N LYS A 50 -15.72 -31.08 4.93
CA LYS A 50 -14.84 -29.91 5.15
C LYS A 50 -14.00 -29.70 3.90
N GLN A 51 -14.09 -28.50 3.31
CA GLN A 51 -13.27 -28.15 2.15
C GLN A 51 -12.70 -26.74 2.26
N TRP A 52 -11.53 -26.56 1.65
CA TRP A 52 -10.88 -25.25 1.56
C TRP A 52 -11.53 -24.44 0.45
N ASN A 53 -12.24 -23.38 0.83
CA ASN A 53 -12.86 -22.47 -0.11
C ASN A 53 -12.58 -21.01 0.27
N THR A 54 -12.86 -20.09 -0.65
CA THR A 54 -12.95 -18.65 -0.39
C THR A 54 -14.43 -18.30 -0.27
N PRO A 55 -15.04 -18.37 0.93
CA PRO A 55 -16.45 -18.07 1.09
C PRO A 55 -16.79 -16.59 0.91
N PHE A 56 -15.78 -15.73 0.95
CA PHE A 56 -15.95 -14.30 0.88
C PHE A 56 -15.75 -13.84 -0.57
N SER A 57 -16.72 -13.08 -1.07
CA SER A 57 -16.63 -12.32 -2.32
C SER A 57 -17.11 -10.91 -2.03
N ASP A 58 -16.54 -9.93 -2.73
CA ASP A 58 -16.98 -8.54 -2.70
C ASP A 58 -17.02 -7.89 -1.31
N GLY A 59 -16.17 -8.35 -0.38
CA GLY A 59 -16.03 -7.75 0.94
C GLY A 59 -17.25 -7.89 1.87
N ASP A 60 -18.20 -8.79 1.59
CA ASP A 60 -19.42 -8.98 2.41
C ASP A 60 -19.10 -9.26 3.90
N TYR A 61 -17.96 -9.90 4.15
CA TYR A 61 -17.45 -10.19 5.49
C TYR A 61 -17.03 -8.95 6.29
N LEU A 62 -16.71 -7.83 5.64
CA LEU A 62 -16.35 -6.59 6.33
C LEU A 62 -17.56 -5.99 7.06
N SER A 63 -18.73 -6.08 6.43
CA SER A 63 -20.01 -5.62 6.99
C SER A 63 -20.51 -6.56 8.07
N ASN A 64 -20.34 -7.88 7.88
CA ASN A 64 -20.86 -8.88 8.79
C ASN A 64 -19.75 -9.66 9.51
N LYS A 65 -19.28 -9.13 10.64
CA LYS A 65 -18.25 -9.78 11.47
C LYS A 65 -18.66 -11.15 12.02
N THR A 66 -19.95 -11.43 12.13
CA THR A 66 -20.45 -12.74 12.57
C THR A 66 -20.08 -13.83 11.57
N ALA A 67 -19.93 -13.50 10.28
CA ALA A 67 -19.53 -14.44 9.23
C ALA A 67 -18.10 -14.98 9.42
N TRP A 68 -17.25 -14.30 10.19
CA TRP A 68 -15.84 -14.68 10.36
C TRP A 68 -15.68 -15.99 11.13
N SER A 69 -16.56 -16.24 12.11
CA SER A 69 -16.55 -17.45 12.93
C SER A 69 -17.58 -18.49 12.49
N THR A 70 -18.67 -18.07 11.85
CA THR A 70 -19.73 -19.00 11.41
C THR A 70 -19.42 -19.65 10.07
N VAL A 71 -18.74 -18.95 9.15
CA VAL A 71 -18.45 -19.46 7.81
C VAL A 71 -17.07 -20.11 7.74
N CYS A 72 -16.06 -19.50 8.37
CA CYS A 72 -14.74 -20.09 8.51
C CYS A 72 -14.64 -20.85 9.83
N LEU A 73 -14.73 -22.19 9.77
CA LEU A 73 -14.56 -23.03 10.96
C LEU A 73 -13.11 -23.11 11.41
N GLU A 74 -12.18 -23.21 10.46
CA GLU A 74 -10.76 -23.39 10.75
C GLU A 74 -9.89 -22.77 9.65
N PRO A 75 -8.73 -22.16 10.00
CA PRO A 75 -8.24 -21.87 11.35
C PRO A 75 -8.87 -20.61 11.98
N ALA A 76 -9.02 -20.61 13.31
CA ALA A 76 -9.62 -19.50 14.05
C ALA A 76 -8.80 -18.20 13.91
N GLY A 77 -9.46 -17.09 13.60
CA GLY A 77 -8.81 -15.77 13.49
C GLY A 77 -8.01 -15.53 12.21
N VAL A 78 -8.09 -16.40 11.20
CA VAL A 78 -7.40 -16.19 9.90
C VAL A 78 -7.90 -14.93 9.19
N VAL A 79 -9.19 -14.64 9.31
CA VAL A 79 -9.85 -13.48 8.67
C VAL A 79 -9.32 -12.17 9.26
N SER A 80 -9.26 -12.07 10.58
CA SER A 80 -8.79 -10.86 11.25
C SER A 80 -7.30 -10.63 11.00
N TRP A 81 -6.48 -11.68 10.99
CA TRP A 81 -5.06 -11.58 10.68
C TRP A 81 -4.81 -11.09 9.25
N HIS A 82 -5.45 -11.73 8.27
CA HIS A 82 -5.35 -11.36 6.86
C HIS A 82 -5.79 -9.91 6.64
N LEU A 83 -6.98 -9.56 7.15
CA LEU A 83 -7.52 -8.20 7.04
C LEU A 83 -6.61 -7.16 7.69
N SER A 84 -6.07 -7.44 8.88
CA SER A 84 -5.18 -6.53 9.59
C SER A 84 -3.89 -6.27 8.81
N LEU A 85 -3.24 -7.33 8.31
CA LEU A 85 -2.00 -7.21 7.53
C LEU A 85 -2.20 -6.35 6.28
N PHE A 86 -3.20 -6.68 5.45
CA PHE A 86 -3.45 -5.94 4.22
C PHE A 86 -3.95 -4.52 4.47
N SER A 87 -4.70 -4.29 5.56
CA SER A 87 -5.12 -2.94 5.96
C SER A 87 -3.93 -2.06 6.33
N VAL A 88 -3.01 -2.58 7.15
CA VAL A 88 -1.79 -1.84 7.52
C VAL A 88 -0.92 -1.55 6.30
N LEU A 89 -0.75 -2.52 5.39
CA LEU A 89 -0.01 -2.33 4.14
C LEU A 89 -0.65 -1.26 3.25
N LEU A 90 -1.98 -1.25 3.15
CA LEU A 90 -2.73 -0.26 2.39
C LEU A 90 -2.56 1.15 2.97
N VAL A 91 -2.68 1.30 4.29
CA VAL A 91 -2.49 2.58 4.99
C VAL A 91 -1.06 3.10 4.80
N ILE A 92 -0.06 2.25 5.04
CA ILE A 92 1.36 2.62 4.87
C ILE A 92 1.64 3.00 3.41
N GLY A 93 1.11 2.25 2.44
CA GLY A 93 1.26 2.55 1.02
C GLY A 93 0.67 3.91 0.62
N ILE A 94 -0.52 4.24 1.11
CA ILE A 94 -1.15 5.55 0.91
C ILE A 94 -0.30 6.67 1.51
N ILE A 95 0.19 6.49 2.74
CA ILE A 95 1.06 7.46 3.40
C ILE A 95 2.36 7.66 2.59
N GLN A 96 2.97 6.58 2.09
CA GLN A 96 4.18 6.67 1.26
C GLN A 96 3.92 7.48 -0.02
N MET A 97 2.81 7.23 -0.71
CA MET A 97 2.44 8.01 -1.91
C MET A 97 2.23 9.49 -1.58
N ALA A 98 1.55 9.80 -0.47
CA ALA A 98 1.34 11.17 -0.03
C ALA A 98 2.67 11.88 0.29
N LEU A 99 3.58 11.21 1.00
CA LEU A 99 4.91 11.74 1.31
C LEU A 99 5.76 11.94 0.06
N CYS A 100 5.69 11.04 -0.93
CA CYS A 100 6.33 11.22 -2.23
C CYS A 100 5.76 12.42 -2.99
N ALA A 101 4.43 12.61 -2.99
CA ALA A 101 3.79 13.75 -3.66
C ALA A 101 4.22 15.09 -3.02
N VAL A 102 4.27 15.17 -1.69
CA VAL A 102 4.74 16.38 -1.00
C VAL A 102 6.20 16.70 -1.32
N GLN A 103 7.07 15.69 -1.44
CA GLN A 103 8.46 15.88 -1.84
C GLN A 103 8.57 16.45 -3.25
N VAL A 104 7.75 15.98 -4.19
CA VAL A 104 7.69 16.50 -5.55
C VAL A 104 7.23 17.96 -5.56
N VAL A 105 6.16 18.30 -4.84
CA VAL A 105 5.65 19.69 -4.76
C VAL A 105 6.69 20.63 -4.16
N LYS A 106 7.36 20.23 -3.06
CA LYS A 106 8.43 21.03 -2.45
C LYS A 106 9.61 21.23 -3.40
N GLY A 107 9.98 20.20 -4.16
CA GLY A 107 11.01 20.30 -5.20
C GLY A 107 10.61 21.24 -6.34
N LEU A 108 9.35 21.16 -6.80
CA LEU A 108 8.82 22.01 -7.86
C LEU A 108 8.73 23.48 -7.44
N LEU A 109 8.27 23.76 -6.21
CA LEU A 109 8.24 25.12 -5.66
C LEU A 109 9.66 25.69 -5.47
N GLY A 110 10.64 24.86 -5.09
CA GLY A 110 12.05 25.28 -5.04
C GLY A 110 12.62 25.62 -6.43
N CYS A 111 12.16 24.95 -7.48
CA CYS A 111 12.54 25.25 -8.87
C CYS A 111 11.85 26.54 -9.37
N LEU A 112 10.53 26.63 -9.21
CA LEU A 112 9.70 27.74 -9.72
C LEU A 112 9.85 29.05 -8.94
N CYS A 113 10.08 28.96 -7.62
CA CYS A 113 10.33 30.13 -6.75
C CYS A 113 11.83 30.45 -6.63
N GLY A 114 12.70 29.56 -7.14
CA GLY A 114 14.16 29.68 -7.08
C GLY A 114 14.79 30.23 -8.37
N ASP A 115 14.25 29.95 -9.55
CA ASP A 115 14.70 30.62 -10.78
C ASP A 115 13.66 30.63 -11.90
N CYS A 116 12.93 31.73 -11.99
CA CYS A 116 12.64 32.40 -13.26
C CYS A 116 13.08 33.87 -13.23
N CYS A 117 13.82 34.30 -12.21
CA CYS A 117 14.32 35.67 -12.01
C CYS A 117 15.60 35.67 -11.15
N GLY A 118 16.69 35.06 -11.61
CA GLY A 118 18.00 35.27 -10.99
C GLY A 118 19.13 34.46 -11.63
N GLY A 119 19.63 34.92 -12.78
CA GLY A 119 20.78 34.30 -13.45
C GLY A 119 22.05 34.25 -12.58
N SER A 120 22.84 33.19 -12.81
CA SER A 120 24.18 32.91 -12.28
C SER A 120 24.30 32.82 -10.75
N ASP A 121 24.56 31.62 -10.22
CA ASP A 121 25.87 31.29 -9.64
C ASP A 121 25.83 29.93 -8.94
N GLY A 122 26.89 29.16 -9.13
CA GLY A 122 27.20 28.08 -8.21
C GLY A 122 27.55 28.64 -6.83
N ALA A 123 27.06 27.98 -5.78
CA ALA A 123 27.68 27.88 -4.44
C ALA A 123 27.27 26.56 -3.76
#